data_AF-A0AAN9Z0H2-F1
#
_entry.id   AF-A0AAN9Z0H2-F1
#
_cell.length_a   1.000
_cell.length_b   1.000
_cell.length_c   1.000
_cell.angle_alpha   90.00
_cell.angle_beta   90.00
_cell.angle_gamma   90.00
#
_symmetry.space_group_name_H-M   'P 1'
#
loop_
_entity.id
_entity.type
_entity.pdbx_description
1 polymer ?
#
loop_
_entity_poly.entity_id
_entity_poly.type
_entity_poly.pdbx_seq_one_letter_code
_entity_poly.pdbx_strand_id
1 'polypeptide(L)'
;MYRVLHGVGTSREMSSDAEFQFLEKWVFSSCLESRLKEFANSTTYKFAIKTISSSNDNSKPIPEQDVETQTNGDEVTDNRDEHMDIENVEEIVSQSFLLSTQNCTKLVANLREGPISEDELSKLSIEDIAMFTNEGSSDIIFNFCESVCSAPQYQQRFVPILCEKLLLPKIKDPTFATCSRILMPTIKRTFETFPAEACSYLLLPLIQESDYQRKLDQFLTDLDSGGKQTILKSLLEGDIKILEDRHLSVLQNLLVTTVDKNMNEKLVDLLLASGNNLCKSSNFGKLLVCVTEQIGPTLDSDVKNKLFSAIQTHKSIQKARVMKAFQSLSL
;
A
#
# COMPACT_ATOMS: atom_id res chain seq x y z
N MET A 1 16.70 -24.88 8.70
CA MET A 1 15.30 -25.34 8.84
C MET A 1 14.71 -25.71 7.47
N TYR A 2 15.42 -26.56 6.71
CA TYR A 2 15.13 -26.87 5.29
C TYR A 2 15.41 -28.35 4.96
N ARG A 3 15.32 -29.25 5.95
CA ARG A 3 15.76 -30.65 5.83
C ARG A 3 14.81 -31.69 6.44
N VAL A 4 13.51 -31.40 6.50
CA VAL A 4 12.50 -32.33 7.04
C VAL A 4 11.44 -32.78 6.00
N LEU A 5 11.43 -32.23 4.77
CA LEU A 5 10.39 -32.57 3.77
C LEU A 5 10.91 -33.31 2.54
N HIS A 6 11.80 -34.29 2.74
CA HIS A 6 12.02 -35.32 1.73
C HIS A 6 12.31 -36.66 2.41
N GLY A 7 11.28 -37.49 2.55
CA GLY A 7 11.45 -38.88 2.96
C GLY A 7 10.15 -39.56 3.36
N VAL A 8 9.76 -40.55 2.56
CA VAL A 8 8.69 -41.54 2.77
C VAL A 8 7.29 -41.10 2.36
N GLY A 9 6.88 -41.59 1.19
CA GLY A 9 5.54 -41.47 0.67
C GLY A 9 4.56 -42.42 1.35
N THR A 10 3.36 -41.89 1.56
CA THR A 10 2.06 -42.55 1.40
C THR A 10 1.05 -41.42 1.23
N SER A 11 0.34 -41.35 0.09
CA SER A 11 -0.86 -40.52 -0.02
C SER A 11 -1.88 -40.99 1.02
N ARG A 12 -1.99 -40.26 2.12
CA ARG A 12 -3.22 -40.20 2.90
C ARG A 12 -3.89 -38.90 2.51
N GLU A 13 -5.05 -39.01 1.86
CA GLU A 13 -6.01 -37.93 1.76
C GLU A 13 -6.27 -37.45 3.20
N MET A 14 -5.77 -36.27 3.55
CA MET A 14 -6.23 -35.58 4.75
C MET A 14 -7.68 -35.16 4.49
N SER A 15 -8.59 -35.45 5.41
CA SER A 15 -9.96 -34.92 5.30
C SER A 15 -9.93 -33.40 5.42
N SER A 16 -10.92 -32.72 4.84
CA SER A 16 -11.10 -31.26 4.91
C SER A 16 -10.96 -30.71 6.33
N ASP A 17 -11.37 -31.47 7.34
CA ASP A 17 -11.28 -31.08 8.75
C ASP A 17 -9.85 -31.08 9.29
N ALA A 18 -9.01 -32.01 8.85
CA ALA A 18 -7.60 -32.07 9.25
C ALA A 18 -6.77 -30.97 8.59
N GLU A 19 -7.13 -30.58 7.36
CA GLU A 19 -6.57 -29.45 6.65
C GLU A 19 -6.98 -28.11 7.32
N PHE A 20 -8.25 -28.01 7.74
CA PHE A 20 -8.76 -26.85 8.48
C PHE A 20 -8.10 -26.70 9.86
N GLN A 21 -7.94 -27.78 10.63
CA GLN A 21 -7.26 -27.74 11.94
C GLN A 21 -5.75 -27.43 11.81
N PHE A 22 -5.11 -27.88 10.74
CA PHE A 22 -3.71 -27.56 10.47
C PHE A 22 -3.53 -26.09 10.10
N LEU A 23 -4.40 -25.56 9.23
CA LEU A 23 -4.43 -24.15 8.89
C LEU A 23 -4.73 -23.32 10.14
N GLU A 24 -5.76 -23.64 10.93
CA GLU A 24 -6.09 -22.94 12.17
C GLU A 24 -4.89 -22.87 13.13
N LYS A 25 -4.18 -23.98 13.35
CA LYS A 25 -2.96 -24.01 14.20
C LYS A 25 -1.78 -23.24 13.61
N TRP A 26 -1.60 -23.28 12.29
CA TRP A 26 -0.47 -22.64 11.62
C TRP A 26 -0.66 -21.11 11.47
N VAL A 27 -1.89 -20.70 11.12
CA VAL A 27 -2.37 -19.31 11.13
C VAL A 27 -2.24 -18.73 12.53
N PHE A 28 -2.71 -19.47 13.55
CA PHE A 28 -2.55 -19.07 14.95
C PHE A 28 -1.07 -18.90 15.30
N SER A 29 -0.19 -19.84 14.97
CA SER A 29 1.23 -19.74 15.33
C SER A 29 1.97 -18.60 14.61
N SER A 30 1.76 -18.41 13.31
CA SER A 30 2.53 -17.45 12.50
C SER A 30 2.04 -16.02 12.67
N CYS A 31 0.72 -15.84 12.80
CA CYS A 31 0.10 -14.55 13.08
C CYS A 31 0.35 -14.11 14.54
N LEU A 32 0.23 -15.03 15.50
CA LEU A 32 0.54 -14.76 16.91
C LEU A 32 2.00 -14.37 17.10
N GLU A 33 2.96 -15.06 16.47
CA GLU A 33 4.39 -14.74 16.67
C GLU A 33 4.78 -13.37 16.08
N SER A 34 4.24 -13.03 14.90
CA SER A 34 4.50 -11.73 14.26
C SER A 34 3.82 -10.59 15.04
N ARG A 35 2.60 -10.81 15.54
CA ARG A 35 1.87 -9.80 16.32
C ARG A 35 2.29 -9.74 17.77
N LEU A 36 2.79 -10.80 18.41
CA LEU A 36 3.47 -10.71 19.70
C LEU A 36 4.73 -9.85 19.57
N LYS A 37 5.46 -9.95 18.45
CA LYS A 37 6.61 -9.07 18.16
C LYS A 37 6.18 -7.62 17.90
N GLU A 38 5.10 -7.36 17.16
CA GLU A 38 4.57 -5.99 16.99
C GLU A 38 3.98 -5.42 18.28
N PHE A 39 3.23 -6.22 19.03
CA PHE A 39 2.59 -5.85 20.30
C PHE A 39 3.63 -5.56 21.37
N ALA A 40 4.65 -6.41 21.51
CA ALA A 40 5.81 -6.16 22.39
C ALA A 40 6.56 -4.87 21.99
N ASN A 41 6.46 -4.47 20.72
CA ASN A 41 7.05 -3.24 20.22
C ASN A 41 6.13 -2.01 20.27
N SER A 42 4.83 -2.19 20.56
CA SER A 42 3.85 -1.11 20.56
C SER A 42 4.09 -0.15 21.72
N THR A 43 3.84 1.14 21.48
CA THR A 43 3.96 2.20 22.49
C THR A 43 3.06 1.94 23.68
N THR A 44 1.90 1.31 23.48
CA THR A 44 0.95 0.95 24.54
C THR A 44 1.51 -0.13 25.46
N TYR A 45 2.13 -1.17 24.91
CA TYR A 45 2.78 -2.21 25.70
C TYR A 45 4.02 -1.66 26.43
N LYS A 46 4.83 -0.87 25.73
CA LYS A 46 6.00 -0.19 26.33
C LYS A 46 5.59 0.80 27.43
N PHE A 47 4.47 1.49 27.27
CA PHE A 47 3.91 2.39 28.29
C PHE A 47 3.40 1.60 29.49
N ALA A 48 2.65 0.51 29.28
CA ALA A 48 2.21 -0.38 30.34
C ALA A 48 3.40 -0.97 31.13
N ILE A 49 4.42 -1.50 30.45
CA ILE A 49 5.66 -2.01 31.08
C ILE A 49 6.41 -0.90 31.82
N LYS A 50 6.46 0.33 31.27
CA LYS A 50 7.13 1.47 31.91
C LYS A 50 6.41 1.92 33.17
N THR A 51 5.08 1.98 33.15
CA THR A 51 4.25 2.31 34.31
C THR A 51 4.38 1.26 35.41
N ILE A 52 4.42 -0.02 35.03
CA ILE A 52 4.68 -1.15 35.96
C ILE A 52 6.09 -1.04 36.56
N SER A 53 7.11 -0.79 35.74
CA SER A 53 8.51 -0.66 36.20
C SER A 53 8.71 0.53 37.14
N SER A 54 8.02 1.65 36.93
CA SER A 54 8.10 2.83 37.80
C SER A 54 7.38 2.66 39.15
N SER A 55 6.45 1.72 39.26
CA SER A 55 5.73 1.45 40.52
C SER A 55 6.54 0.59 41.51
N ASN A 56 7.50 -0.19 41.02
CA ASN A 56 8.31 -1.10 41.84
C ASN A 56 9.59 -0.47 42.45
N ASP A 57 9.97 0.75 42.05
CA ASP A 57 11.20 1.42 42.53
C ASP A 57 11.01 2.27 43.79
N ASN A 58 9.84 2.23 44.43
CA ASN A 58 9.56 2.92 45.70
C ASN A 58 10.09 2.18 46.94
N SER A 59 11.32 1.69 46.87
CA SER A 59 12.06 1.20 48.04
C SER A 59 13.43 1.87 48.13
N LYS A 60 13.42 3.18 48.44
CA LYS A 60 14.60 3.87 49.00
C LYS A 60 14.35 4.28 50.46
N PRO A 61 15.35 4.11 51.34
CA PRO A 61 15.20 4.37 52.77
C PRO A 61 15.17 5.88 53.04
N ILE A 62 14.19 6.31 53.84
CA ILE A 62 14.02 7.69 54.31
C ILE A 62 15.06 7.96 55.43
N PRO A 63 15.79 9.09 55.42
CA PRO A 63 16.60 9.51 56.56
C PRO A 63 15.73 10.19 57.63
N GLU A 64 16.02 9.88 58.89
CA GLU A 64 15.42 10.43 60.10
C GLU A 64 15.57 11.96 60.16
N GLN A 65 14.45 12.67 60.37
CA GLN A 65 14.42 13.99 61.01
C GLN A 65 13.20 14.11 61.92
N ASP A 66 13.47 14.47 63.17
CA ASP A 66 12.52 14.90 64.19
C ASP A 66 11.84 16.23 63.80
N VAL A 67 10.58 16.42 64.22
CA VAL A 67 10.03 17.63 64.89
C VAL A 67 8.51 17.50 65.07
N GLU A 68 8.05 18.06 66.19
CA GLU A 68 6.78 17.89 66.88
C GLU A 68 5.54 18.59 66.29
N THR A 69 4.38 17.98 66.61
CA THR A 69 3.06 18.55 67.01
C THR A 69 2.12 19.28 66.03
N GLN A 70 0.94 18.62 65.85
CA GLN A 70 -0.47 19.08 66.01
C GLN A 70 -1.00 20.26 65.15
N THR A 71 -2.21 20.31 64.59
CA THR A 71 -3.46 19.49 64.61
C THR A 71 -4.44 20.08 63.58
N ASN A 72 -5.35 19.23 63.05
CA ASN A 72 -6.65 19.51 62.41
C ASN A 72 -6.62 20.20 61.03
N GLY A 73 -7.34 19.79 59.99
CA GLY A 73 -8.36 18.77 59.78
C GLY A 73 -8.88 18.93 58.33
N ASP A 74 -9.61 17.91 57.88
CA ASP A 74 -10.46 17.83 56.68
C ASP A 74 -9.88 17.28 55.36
N GLU A 75 -10.63 16.26 54.91
CA GLU A 75 -10.76 15.65 53.59
C GLU A 75 -9.59 14.86 53.01
N VAL A 76 -9.50 13.63 53.51
CA VAL A 76 -8.95 12.47 52.78
C VAL A 76 -9.87 12.15 51.60
N THR A 77 -9.52 12.61 50.41
CA THR A 77 -10.00 11.98 49.18
C THR A 77 -9.30 10.64 49.01
N ASP A 78 -10.11 9.60 49.19
CA ASP A 78 -9.91 8.19 48.88
C ASP A 78 -9.05 8.00 47.62
N ASN A 79 -7.73 7.78 47.81
CA ASN A 79 -6.85 7.23 46.79
C ASN A 79 -7.29 5.78 46.57
N ARG A 80 -8.31 5.58 45.74
CA ARG A 80 -8.63 4.26 45.24
C ARG A 80 -7.44 3.78 44.41
N ASP A 81 -6.81 2.73 44.92
CA ASP A 81 -5.88 1.87 44.18
C ASP A 81 -6.49 1.52 42.82
N GLU A 82 -6.08 2.23 41.78
CA GLU A 82 -6.21 1.78 40.39
C GLU A 82 -5.09 0.76 40.09
N HIS A 83 -4.92 -0.24 40.96
CA HIS A 83 -4.27 -1.48 40.57
C HIS A 83 -5.30 -2.26 39.73
N MET A 84 -5.40 -1.93 38.44
CA MET A 84 -5.89 -2.90 37.47
C MET A 84 -4.97 -4.12 37.60
N ASP A 85 -5.49 -5.20 38.19
CA ASP A 85 -4.78 -6.47 38.26
C ASP A 85 -4.31 -6.85 36.85
N ILE A 86 -2.98 -6.99 36.71
CA ILE A 86 -2.31 -7.26 35.44
C ILE A 86 -2.90 -8.53 34.79
N GLU A 87 -3.35 -9.49 35.59
CA GLU A 87 -4.04 -10.71 35.13
C GLU A 87 -5.32 -10.40 34.34
N ASN A 88 -6.09 -9.37 34.71
CA ASN A 88 -7.30 -8.97 33.99
C ASN A 88 -6.99 -8.33 32.63
N VAL A 89 -5.85 -7.64 32.50
CA VAL A 89 -5.40 -7.05 31.23
C VAL A 89 -4.98 -8.14 30.24
N GLU A 90 -4.25 -9.17 30.69
CA GLU A 90 -3.86 -10.30 29.84
C GLU A 90 -5.07 -11.11 29.35
N GLU A 91 -6.07 -11.31 30.19
CA GLU A 91 -7.31 -12.00 29.81
C GLU A 91 -8.10 -11.20 28.76
N ILE A 92 -8.28 -9.90 28.95
CA ILE A 92 -8.99 -9.02 28.00
C ILE A 92 -8.28 -9.01 26.64
N VAL A 93 -6.95 -8.89 26.63
CA VAL A 93 -6.17 -8.91 25.38
C VAL A 93 -6.32 -10.26 24.67
N SER A 94 -6.25 -11.37 25.41
CA SER A 94 -6.39 -12.72 24.87
C SER A 94 -7.78 -12.96 24.26
N GLN A 95 -8.85 -12.52 24.95
CA GLN A 95 -10.22 -12.64 24.44
C GLN A 95 -10.42 -11.78 23.18
N SER A 96 -9.90 -10.55 23.15
CA SER A 96 -9.99 -9.69 21.97
C SER A 96 -9.27 -10.30 20.76
N PHE A 97 -8.09 -10.89 20.97
CA PHE A 97 -7.32 -11.55 19.92
C PHE A 97 -8.03 -12.80 19.39
N LEU A 98 -8.61 -13.62 20.28
CA LEU A 98 -9.38 -14.80 19.90
C LEU A 98 -10.60 -14.43 19.05
N LEU A 99 -11.36 -13.40 19.45
CA LEU A 99 -12.52 -12.93 18.71
C LEU A 99 -12.15 -12.43 17.32
N SER A 100 -11.09 -11.61 17.24
CA SER A 100 -10.49 -11.16 15.99
C SER A 100 -10.07 -12.33 15.10
N THR A 101 -9.42 -13.35 15.66
CA THR A 101 -9.00 -14.54 14.89
C THR A 101 -10.20 -15.29 14.33
N GLN A 102 -11.25 -15.51 15.14
CA GLN A 102 -12.48 -16.17 14.71
C GLN A 102 -13.19 -15.40 13.58
N ASN A 103 -13.27 -14.07 13.71
CA ASN A 103 -13.84 -13.22 12.67
C ASN A 103 -13.05 -13.32 11.37
N CYS A 104 -11.71 -13.32 11.45
CA CYS A 104 -10.84 -13.49 10.30
C CYS A 104 -11.04 -14.85 9.62
N THR A 105 -11.08 -15.94 10.39
CA THR A 105 -11.31 -17.29 9.84
C THR A 105 -12.66 -17.38 9.12
N LYS A 106 -13.72 -16.80 9.71
CA LYS A 106 -15.05 -16.74 9.09
C LYS A 106 -15.05 -15.90 7.82
N LEU A 107 -14.40 -14.73 7.84
CA LEU A 107 -14.26 -13.88 6.67
C LEU A 107 -13.53 -14.60 5.53
N VAL A 108 -12.42 -15.27 5.83
CA VAL A 108 -11.64 -16.05 4.87
C VAL A 108 -12.47 -17.19 4.28
N ALA A 109 -13.24 -17.90 5.11
CA ALA A 109 -14.14 -18.94 4.63
C ALA A 109 -15.19 -18.36 3.65
N ASN A 110 -15.83 -17.25 4.01
CA ASN A 110 -16.83 -16.61 3.15
C ASN A 110 -16.20 -16.12 1.83
N LEU A 111 -15.03 -15.48 1.89
CA LEU A 111 -14.30 -15.00 0.71
C LEU A 111 -13.76 -16.13 -0.18
N ARG A 112 -13.66 -17.37 0.30
CA ARG A 112 -13.33 -18.53 -0.54
C ARG A 112 -14.52 -18.97 -1.38
N GLU A 113 -15.73 -18.85 -0.84
CA GLU A 113 -16.96 -19.20 -1.54
C GLU A 113 -17.36 -18.15 -2.58
N GLY A 114 -16.96 -16.89 -2.39
CA GLY A 114 -17.19 -15.82 -3.36
C GLY A 114 -17.08 -14.42 -2.77
N PRO A 115 -17.46 -13.39 -3.54
CA PRO A 115 -17.60 -12.03 -3.02
C PRO A 115 -18.60 -12.00 -1.86
N ILE A 116 -18.23 -11.34 -0.77
CA ILE A 116 -19.12 -11.10 0.37
C ILE A 116 -20.10 -9.96 0.08
N SER A 117 -21.23 -10.01 0.79
CA SER A 117 -22.29 -9.00 0.69
C SER A 117 -21.89 -7.66 1.30
N GLU A 118 -22.63 -6.61 0.94
CA GLU A 118 -22.49 -5.27 1.50
C GLU A 118 -22.66 -5.27 3.04
N ASP A 119 -23.65 -6.01 3.54
CA ASP A 119 -23.93 -6.11 4.98
C ASP A 119 -22.77 -6.77 5.74
N GLU A 120 -22.09 -7.73 5.13
CA GLU A 120 -20.89 -8.35 5.71
C GLU A 120 -19.71 -7.38 5.68
N LEU A 121 -19.51 -6.68 4.56
CA LEU A 121 -18.46 -5.69 4.40
C LEU A 121 -18.59 -4.55 5.43
N SER A 122 -19.82 -4.15 5.77
CA SER A 122 -20.12 -3.11 6.77
C SER A 122 -19.63 -3.48 8.19
N LYS A 123 -19.61 -4.78 8.51
CA LYS A 123 -19.26 -5.31 9.83
C LYS A 123 -17.76 -5.51 10.01
N LEU A 124 -16.99 -5.48 8.93
CA LEU A 124 -15.56 -5.71 9.00
C LEU A 124 -14.84 -4.53 9.66
N SER A 125 -13.95 -4.83 10.59
CA SER A 125 -12.95 -3.89 11.09
C SER A 125 -11.74 -3.84 10.15
N ILE A 126 -10.89 -2.81 10.32
CA ILE A 126 -9.64 -2.72 9.56
C ILE A 126 -8.68 -3.83 10.03
N GLU A 127 -8.76 -4.17 11.32
CA GLU A 127 -7.98 -5.20 11.98
C GLU A 127 -8.31 -6.60 11.44
N ASP A 128 -9.59 -6.89 11.19
CA ASP A 128 -10.03 -8.15 10.56
C ASP A 128 -9.38 -8.31 9.17
N ILE A 129 -9.25 -7.21 8.43
CA ILE A 129 -8.68 -7.19 7.09
C ILE A 129 -7.15 -7.29 7.13
N ALA A 130 -6.53 -6.59 8.09
CA ALA A 130 -5.09 -6.63 8.30
C ALA A 130 -4.61 -8.04 8.67
N MET A 131 -5.42 -8.85 9.36
CA MET A 131 -5.03 -10.22 9.69
C MET A 131 -4.90 -11.14 8.48
N PHE A 132 -5.62 -10.90 7.38
CA PHE A 132 -5.51 -11.74 6.19
C PHE A 132 -4.42 -11.30 5.20
N THR A 133 -3.72 -10.18 5.42
CA THR A 133 -2.71 -9.67 4.48
C THR A 133 -1.57 -10.65 4.22
N ASN A 134 -1.29 -11.54 5.19
CA ASN A 134 -0.27 -12.56 5.09
C ASN A 134 -0.76 -13.88 4.47
N GLU A 135 -2.07 -14.09 4.42
CA GLU A 135 -2.68 -15.41 4.16
C GLU A 135 -3.65 -15.42 2.98
N GLY A 136 -4.05 -14.25 2.49
CA GLY A 136 -4.95 -14.13 1.35
C GLY A 136 -4.34 -14.81 0.12
N SER A 137 -4.99 -15.89 -0.34
CA SER A 137 -4.76 -16.40 -1.69
C SER A 137 -5.20 -15.35 -2.71
N SER A 138 -4.73 -15.47 -3.95
CA SER A 138 -5.18 -14.56 -5.02
C SER A 138 -6.70 -14.56 -5.19
N ASP A 139 -7.37 -15.69 -4.94
CA ASP A 139 -8.83 -15.83 -5.02
C ASP A 139 -9.55 -15.01 -3.94
N ILE A 140 -9.05 -15.07 -2.71
CA ILE A 140 -9.59 -14.29 -1.58
C ILE A 140 -9.46 -12.80 -1.85
N ILE A 141 -8.29 -12.37 -2.34
CA ILE A 141 -8.04 -10.95 -2.67
C ILE A 141 -8.93 -10.51 -3.84
N PHE A 142 -9.12 -11.37 -4.84
CA PHE A 142 -10.03 -11.11 -5.96
C PHE A 142 -11.48 -10.95 -5.47
N ASN A 143 -12.00 -11.88 -4.68
CA ASN A 143 -13.36 -11.80 -4.16
C ASN A 143 -13.57 -10.59 -3.23
N PHE A 144 -12.56 -10.25 -2.43
CA PHE A 144 -12.60 -9.04 -1.62
C PHE A 144 -12.60 -7.76 -2.49
N CYS A 145 -11.79 -7.74 -3.55
CA CYS A 145 -11.82 -6.65 -4.53
C CYS A 145 -13.20 -6.53 -5.19
N GLU A 146 -13.83 -7.62 -5.61
CA GLU A 146 -15.18 -7.60 -6.19
C GLU A 146 -16.21 -7.02 -5.21
N SER A 147 -16.17 -7.40 -3.93
CA SER A 147 -17.03 -6.84 -2.90
C SER A 147 -16.83 -5.33 -2.73
N VAL A 148 -15.58 -4.86 -2.64
CA VAL A 148 -15.26 -3.43 -2.50
C VAL A 148 -15.66 -2.63 -3.75
N CYS A 149 -15.39 -3.17 -4.94
CA CYS A 149 -15.81 -2.58 -6.21
C CYS A 149 -17.33 -2.42 -6.32
N SER A 150 -18.09 -3.32 -5.69
CA SER A 150 -19.56 -3.32 -5.75
C SER A 150 -20.23 -2.48 -4.67
N ALA A 151 -19.47 -1.92 -3.72
CA ALA A 151 -20.02 -1.23 -2.54
C ALA A 151 -19.43 0.19 -2.36
N PRO A 152 -19.91 1.20 -3.12
CA PRO A 152 -19.38 2.57 -3.16
C PRO A 152 -19.11 3.24 -1.81
N GLN A 153 -20.04 3.09 -0.89
CA GLN A 153 -20.04 3.65 0.46
C GLN A 153 -18.88 3.16 1.34
N TYR A 154 -18.24 2.03 0.99
CA TYR A 154 -17.11 1.49 1.75
C TYR A 154 -15.76 1.63 1.02
N GLN A 155 -15.74 2.21 -0.18
CA GLN A 155 -14.53 2.31 -1.00
C GLN A 155 -13.44 3.14 -0.31
N GLN A 156 -13.78 4.31 0.23
CA GLN A 156 -12.82 5.15 0.95
C GLN A 156 -12.14 4.44 2.12
N ARG A 157 -12.85 3.48 2.74
CA ARG A 157 -12.35 2.71 3.87
C ARG A 157 -11.45 1.56 3.44
N PHE A 158 -11.87 0.79 2.43
CA PHE A 158 -11.23 -0.48 2.11
C PHE A 158 -10.28 -0.44 0.92
N VAL A 159 -10.40 0.53 0.01
CA VAL A 159 -9.49 0.64 -1.15
C VAL A 159 -8.04 0.87 -0.73
N PRO A 160 -7.70 1.75 0.24
CA PRO A 160 -6.32 1.90 0.69
C PRO A 160 -5.75 0.57 1.22
N ILE A 161 -6.55 -0.20 1.95
CA ILE A 161 -6.13 -1.49 2.51
C ILE A 161 -5.96 -2.53 1.40
N LEU A 162 -6.90 -2.58 0.46
CA LEU A 162 -6.82 -3.44 -0.72
C LEU A 162 -5.54 -3.17 -1.52
N CYS A 163 -5.26 -1.91 -1.81
CA CYS A 163 -4.07 -1.54 -2.57
C CYS A 163 -2.78 -1.77 -1.78
N GLU A 164 -2.65 -1.18 -0.60
CA GLU A 164 -1.37 -1.10 0.12
C GLU A 164 -1.06 -2.38 0.90
N LYS A 165 -2.07 -3.04 1.48
CA LYS A 165 -1.87 -4.18 2.38
C LYS A 165 -2.10 -5.52 1.70
N LEU A 166 -2.85 -5.58 0.60
CA LEU A 166 -3.15 -6.85 -0.09
C LEU A 166 -2.45 -6.94 -1.44
N LEU A 167 -2.73 -6.01 -2.36
CA LEU A 167 -2.21 -6.07 -3.71
C LEU A 167 -0.72 -5.76 -3.75
N LEU A 168 -0.26 -4.71 -3.08
CA LEU A 168 1.14 -4.28 -3.13
C LEU A 168 2.11 -5.38 -2.63
N PRO A 169 1.90 -6.04 -1.48
CA PRO A 169 2.77 -7.12 -1.04
C PRO A 169 2.77 -8.31 -2.01
N LYS A 170 1.62 -8.64 -2.61
CA LYS A 170 1.54 -9.73 -3.60
C LYS A 170 2.26 -9.40 -4.89
N ILE A 171 2.22 -8.15 -5.36
CA ILE A 171 3.02 -7.73 -6.54
C ILE A 171 4.51 -7.81 -6.24
N LYS A 172 4.89 -7.47 -5.01
CA LYS A 172 6.28 -7.53 -4.52
C LYS A 172 6.77 -8.95 -4.27
N ASP A 173 5.88 -9.90 -4.06
CA ASP A 173 6.23 -11.30 -3.88
C ASP A 173 6.97 -11.83 -5.13
N PRO A 174 8.17 -12.44 -4.98
CA PRO A 174 8.90 -13.07 -6.09
C PRO A 174 8.07 -14.12 -6.83
N THR A 175 7.11 -14.77 -6.17
CA THR A 175 6.20 -15.77 -6.73
C THR A 175 5.04 -15.16 -7.54
N PHE A 176 4.93 -13.83 -7.62
CA PHE A 176 3.89 -13.14 -8.38
C PHE A 176 3.76 -13.60 -9.84
N ALA A 177 4.88 -13.94 -10.49
CA ALA A 177 4.88 -14.40 -11.88
C ALA A 177 3.96 -15.63 -12.09
N THR A 178 3.89 -16.51 -11.09
CA THR A 178 3.05 -17.71 -11.06
C THR A 178 1.59 -17.44 -10.65
N CYS A 179 1.31 -16.37 -9.90
CA CYS A 179 -0.03 -16.02 -9.41
C CYS A 179 -0.80 -15.02 -10.31
N SER A 180 -0.23 -14.71 -11.48
CA SER A 180 -0.64 -13.60 -12.34
C SER A 180 -2.05 -13.69 -12.93
N ARG A 181 -2.60 -14.90 -13.15
CA ARG A 181 -3.88 -15.05 -13.88
C ARG A 181 -5.08 -14.40 -13.19
N ILE A 182 -5.12 -14.40 -11.86
CA ILE A 182 -6.24 -13.86 -11.08
C ILE A 182 -5.90 -12.48 -10.54
N LEU A 183 -4.64 -12.31 -10.12
CA LEU A 183 -4.18 -11.07 -9.53
C LEU A 183 -4.08 -9.92 -10.56
N MET A 184 -3.71 -10.20 -11.82
CA MET A 184 -3.66 -9.16 -12.85
C MET A 184 -5.04 -8.59 -13.20
N PRO A 185 -6.09 -9.40 -13.44
CA PRO A 185 -7.46 -8.90 -13.53
C PRO A 185 -7.90 -8.09 -12.31
N THR A 186 -7.53 -8.55 -11.10
CA THR A 186 -7.84 -7.83 -9.85
C THR A 186 -7.21 -6.43 -9.85
N ILE A 187 -5.92 -6.34 -10.17
CA ILE A 187 -5.20 -5.06 -10.25
C ILE A 187 -5.82 -4.16 -11.32
N LYS A 188 -6.07 -4.70 -12.53
CA LYS A 188 -6.69 -3.95 -13.62
C LYS A 188 -8.04 -3.38 -13.20
N ARG A 189 -8.92 -4.20 -12.62
CA ARG A 189 -10.22 -3.75 -12.13
C ARG A 189 -10.11 -2.70 -11.03
N THR A 190 -9.11 -2.82 -10.15
CA THR A 190 -8.83 -1.82 -9.13
C THR A 190 -8.45 -0.47 -9.76
N PHE A 191 -7.61 -0.45 -10.80
CA PHE A 191 -7.28 0.78 -11.52
C PHE A 191 -8.44 1.35 -12.32
N GLU A 192 -9.31 0.51 -12.87
CA GLU A 192 -10.51 0.95 -13.61
C GLU A 192 -11.56 1.56 -12.66
N THR A 193 -11.70 1.01 -11.45
CA THR A 193 -12.73 1.44 -10.48
C THR A 193 -12.23 2.57 -9.58
N PHE A 194 -10.96 2.52 -9.14
CA PHE A 194 -10.34 3.42 -8.15
C PHE A 194 -9.00 3.97 -8.64
N PRO A 195 -8.98 4.70 -9.75
CA PRO A 195 -7.72 5.09 -10.40
C PRO A 195 -6.83 5.96 -9.52
N ALA A 196 -7.39 6.92 -8.78
CA ALA A 196 -6.62 7.85 -7.95
C ALA A 196 -5.97 7.12 -6.77
N GLU A 197 -6.73 6.29 -6.09
CA GLU A 197 -6.28 5.49 -4.96
C GLU A 197 -5.31 4.40 -5.42
N ALA A 198 -5.61 3.68 -6.51
CA ALA A 198 -4.70 2.69 -7.08
C ALA A 198 -3.38 3.33 -7.51
N CYS A 199 -3.40 4.54 -8.08
CA CYS A 199 -2.17 5.26 -8.38
C CYS A 199 -1.38 5.59 -7.11
N SER A 200 -2.06 6.12 -6.09
CA SER A 200 -1.42 6.60 -4.87
C SER A 200 -0.86 5.46 -4.00
N TYR A 201 -1.62 4.40 -3.82
CA TYR A 201 -1.30 3.30 -2.90
C TYR A 201 -0.63 2.09 -3.57
N LEU A 202 -0.70 1.97 -4.90
CA LEU A 202 -0.13 0.84 -5.64
C LEU A 202 0.94 1.28 -6.64
N LEU A 203 0.59 2.15 -7.60
CA LEU A 203 1.51 2.52 -8.69
C LEU A 203 2.72 3.31 -8.19
N LEU A 204 2.49 4.40 -7.44
CA LEU A 204 3.57 5.27 -6.96
C LEU A 204 4.60 4.50 -6.12
N PRO A 205 4.20 3.66 -5.13
CA PRO A 205 5.15 2.82 -4.41
C PRO A 205 5.94 1.87 -5.31
N LEU A 206 5.30 1.28 -6.34
CA LEU A 206 6.00 0.38 -7.26
C LEU A 206 6.99 1.13 -8.17
N ILE A 207 6.65 2.34 -8.63
CA ILE A 207 7.56 3.17 -9.42
C ILE A 207 8.81 3.50 -8.61
N GLN A 208 8.67 3.65 -7.30
CA GLN A 208 9.80 3.97 -6.44
C GLN A 208 10.81 2.82 -6.35
N GLU A 209 10.42 1.59 -6.68
CA GLU A 209 11.25 0.40 -6.56
C GLU A 209 11.74 -0.08 -7.94
N SER A 210 13.04 0.05 -8.20
CA SER A 210 13.64 -0.25 -9.50
C SER A 210 13.37 -1.66 -10.02
N ASP A 211 13.22 -2.63 -9.12
CA ASP A 211 13.09 -4.05 -9.44
C ASP A 211 11.73 -4.38 -10.10
N TYR A 212 10.77 -3.47 -10.02
CA TYR A 212 9.42 -3.65 -10.57
C TYR A 212 9.18 -2.93 -11.88
N GLN A 213 10.15 -2.15 -12.37
CA GLN A 213 9.97 -1.33 -13.58
C GLN A 213 9.48 -2.14 -14.79
N ARG A 214 10.07 -3.33 -15.01
CA ARG A 214 9.69 -4.19 -16.15
C ARG A 214 8.27 -4.77 -16.00
N LYS A 215 7.88 -5.16 -14.78
CA LYS A 215 6.53 -5.65 -14.49
C LYS A 215 5.50 -4.54 -14.68
N LEU A 216 5.83 -3.32 -14.23
CA LEU A 216 5.02 -2.13 -14.45
C LEU A 216 4.86 -1.81 -15.94
N ASP A 217 5.95 -1.76 -16.70
CA ASP A 217 5.89 -1.49 -18.14
C ASP A 217 5.00 -2.51 -18.88
N GLN A 218 5.08 -3.80 -18.49
CA GLN A 218 4.21 -4.84 -19.05
C GLN A 218 2.73 -4.62 -18.66
N PHE A 219 2.44 -4.41 -17.37
CA PHE A 219 1.09 -4.12 -16.89
C PHE A 219 0.48 -2.92 -17.63
N LEU A 220 1.24 -1.82 -17.73
CA LEU A 220 0.79 -0.61 -18.40
C LEU A 220 0.56 -0.84 -19.89
N THR A 221 1.38 -1.68 -20.54
CA THR A 221 1.18 -2.03 -21.96
C THR A 221 -0.17 -2.72 -22.17
N ASP A 222 -0.56 -3.62 -21.26
CA ASP A 222 -1.78 -4.43 -21.33
C ASP A 222 -3.06 -3.65 -20.97
N LEU A 223 -2.94 -2.42 -20.46
CA LEU A 223 -4.06 -1.52 -20.23
C LEU A 223 -4.59 -0.93 -21.54
N ASP A 224 -5.90 -0.75 -21.59
CA ASP A 224 -6.54 -0.04 -22.68
C ASP A 224 -6.28 1.48 -22.59
N SER A 225 -6.74 2.21 -23.62
CA SER A 225 -6.59 3.66 -23.72
C SER A 225 -7.24 4.39 -22.53
N GLY A 226 -8.40 3.93 -22.07
CA GLY A 226 -9.14 4.51 -20.95
C GLY A 226 -8.38 4.38 -19.63
N GLY A 227 -7.90 3.17 -19.31
CA GLY A 227 -7.08 2.92 -18.13
C GLY A 227 -5.79 3.72 -18.13
N LYS A 228 -5.08 3.77 -19.27
CA LYS A 228 -3.86 4.60 -19.42
C LYS A 228 -4.12 6.08 -19.17
N GLN A 229 -5.19 6.63 -19.75
CA GLN A 229 -5.57 8.03 -19.56
C GLN A 229 -5.86 8.32 -18.08
N THR A 230 -6.57 7.41 -17.42
CA THR A 230 -6.99 7.58 -16.03
C THR A 230 -5.80 7.52 -15.07
N ILE A 231 -4.85 6.62 -15.32
CA ILE A 231 -3.59 6.55 -14.59
C ILE A 231 -2.73 7.79 -14.82
N LEU A 232 -2.59 8.22 -16.09
CA LEU A 232 -1.82 9.42 -16.42
C LEU A 232 -2.35 10.65 -15.70
N LYS A 233 -3.68 10.83 -15.72
CA LYS A 233 -4.35 11.92 -14.99
C LYS A 233 -4.04 11.86 -13.50
N SER A 234 -4.22 10.70 -12.88
CA SER A 234 -3.96 10.51 -11.45
C SER A 234 -2.49 10.77 -11.08
N LEU A 235 -1.56 10.37 -11.95
CA LEU A 235 -0.12 10.61 -11.78
C LEU A 235 0.22 12.11 -11.84
N LEU A 236 -0.39 12.86 -12.76
CA LEU A 236 -0.20 14.31 -12.93
C LEU A 236 -0.95 15.15 -11.91
N GLU A 237 -2.01 14.61 -11.30
CA GLU A 237 -2.73 15.24 -10.19
C GLU A 237 -2.07 14.96 -8.83
N GLY A 238 -1.21 13.94 -8.74
CA GLY A 238 -0.43 13.63 -7.55
C GLY A 238 0.72 14.61 -7.25
N ASP A 239 1.40 14.39 -6.13
CA ASP A 239 2.45 15.27 -5.60
C ASP A 239 3.82 15.16 -6.31
N ILE A 240 3.86 14.68 -7.57
CA ILE A 240 5.11 14.58 -8.32
C ILE A 240 5.54 15.98 -8.80
N LYS A 241 6.50 16.57 -8.09
CA LYS A 241 7.07 17.89 -8.44
C LYS A 241 8.23 17.82 -9.42
N ILE A 242 8.99 16.73 -9.39
CA ILE A 242 10.19 16.52 -10.20
C ILE A 242 10.20 15.07 -10.68
N LEU A 243 10.42 14.87 -11.98
CA LEU A 243 10.62 13.57 -12.58
C LEU A 243 12.03 13.07 -12.30
N GLU A 244 12.10 11.75 -12.23
CA GLU A 244 13.32 10.97 -12.06
C GLU A 244 13.31 9.90 -13.15
N ASP A 245 14.45 9.27 -13.42
CA ASP A 245 14.57 8.30 -14.53
C ASP A 245 13.54 7.17 -14.45
N ARG A 246 13.15 6.72 -13.24
CA ARG A 246 12.14 5.68 -13.00
C ARG A 246 10.71 6.07 -13.45
N HIS A 247 10.40 7.37 -13.50
CA HIS A 247 9.11 7.84 -13.98
C HIS A 247 9.00 7.83 -15.51
N LEU A 248 10.12 7.80 -16.24
CA LEU A 248 10.14 8.13 -17.67
C LEU A 248 9.53 7.05 -18.55
N SER A 249 9.81 5.76 -18.30
CA SER A 249 9.20 4.69 -19.12
C SER A 249 7.71 4.53 -18.82
N VAL A 250 7.30 4.75 -17.57
CA VAL A 250 5.90 4.76 -17.16
C VAL A 250 5.14 5.83 -17.92
N LEU A 251 5.63 7.07 -17.91
CA LEU A 251 5.02 8.16 -18.68
C LEU A 251 4.97 7.84 -20.18
N GLN A 252 6.05 7.31 -20.76
CA GLN A 252 6.06 6.91 -22.17
C GLN A 252 4.97 5.87 -22.50
N ASN A 253 4.75 4.89 -21.62
CA ASN A 253 3.73 3.86 -21.80
C ASN A 253 2.30 4.39 -21.63
N LEU A 254 2.13 5.45 -20.83
CA LEU A 254 0.83 6.08 -20.59
C LEU A 254 0.45 7.08 -21.69
N LEU A 255 1.44 7.66 -22.39
CA LEU A 255 1.27 8.70 -23.42
C LEU A 255 0.76 8.20 -24.78
N VAL A 256 -0.04 7.14 -24.77
CA VAL A 256 -0.67 6.58 -25.97
C VAL A 256 -1.97 7.31 -26.32
N THR A 257 -2.49 8.13 -25.40
CA THR A 257 -3.76 8.85 -25.55
C THR A 257 -3.59 10.34 -25.30
N THR A 258 -4.34 11.15 -26.05
CA THR A 258 -4.42 12.59 -25.78
C THR A 258 -5.18 12.81 -24.48
N VAL A 259 -4.58 13.58 -23.58
CA VAL A 259 -5.21 14.05 -22.34
C VAL A 259 -5.84 15.42 -22.58
N ASP A 260 -6.69 15.87 -21.66
CA ASP A 260 -7.26 17.21 -21.74
C ASP A 260 -6.16 18.30 -21.67
N LYS A 261 -6.51 19.51 -22.10
CA LYS A 261 -5.56 20.63 -22.23
C LYS A 261 -4.83 20.93 -20.91
N ASN A 262 -5.53 20.87 -19.77
CA ASN A 262 -4.97 21.18 -18.47
C ASN A 262 -3.93 20.12 -18.05
N MET A 263 -4.20 18.85 -18.30
CA MET A 263 -3.24 17.76 -18.04
C MET A 263 -2.01 17.85 -18.95
N ASN A 264 -2.19 18.24 -20.21
CA ASN A 264 -1.06 18.45 -21.12
C ASN A 264 -0.15 19.59 -20.66
N GLU A 265 -0.74 20.69 -20.15
CA GLU A 265 0.03 21.78 -19.55
C GLU A 265 0.82 21.33 -18.32
N LYS A 266 0.18 20.62 -17.38
CA LYS A 266 0.85 20.07 -16.19
C LYS A 266 2.02 19.15 -16.56
N LEU A 267 1.84 18.29 -17.56
CA LEU A 267 2.92 17.42 -18.03
C LEU A 267 4.09 18.24 -18.57
N VAL A 268 3.83 19.27 -19.37
CA VAL A 268 4.89 20.14 -19.92
C VAL A 268 5.60 20.92 -18.82
N ASP A 269 4.87 21.44 -17.83
CA ASP A 269 5.45 22.11 -16.66
C ASP A 269 6.36 21.16 -15.87
N LEU A 270 5.93 19.90 -15.70
CA LEU A 270 6.70 18.87 -15.03
C LEU A 270 7.97 18.49 -15.80
N LEU A 271 7.90 18.38 -17.13
CA LEU A 271 9.08 18.18 -17.99
C LEU A 271 10.07 19.34 -17.88
N LEU A 272 9.57 20.58 -17.87
CA LEU A 272 10.40 21.78 -17.74
C LEU A 272 11.11 21.82 -16.38
N ALA A 273 10.37 21.59 -15.30
CA ALA A 273 10.91 21.54 -13.93
C ALA A 273 12.01 20.46 -13.79
N SER A 274 11.84 19.33 -14.48
CA SER A 274 12.76 18.19 -14.42
C SER A 274 13.91 18.27 -15.41
N GLY A 275 13.85 19.20 -16.37
CA GLY A 275 14.75 19.26 -17.52
C GLY A 275 16.22 19.38 -17.14
N ASN A 276 16.54 20.16 -16.11
CA ASN A 276 17.93 20.33 -15.64
C ASN A 276 18.52 19.02 -15.11
N ASN A 277 17.76 18.26 -14.32
CA ASN A 277 18.20 17.00 -13.72
C ASN A 277 18.32 15.89 -14.76
N LEU A 278 17.43 15.88 -15.75
CA LEU A 278 17.33 14.81 -16.75
C LEU A 278 17.93 15.20 -18.12
N CYS A 279 18.60 16.34 -18.24
CA CYS A 279 19.05 16.88 -19.54
C CYS A 279 19.97 15.93 -20.32
N LYS A 280 20.71 15.05 -19.64
CA LYS A 280 21.61 14.06 -20.25
C LYS A 280 20.97 12.68 -20.44
N SER A 281 19.79 12.44 -19.86
CA SER A 281 19.11 11.13 -19.92
C SER A 281 18.57 10.86 -21.32
N SER A 282 18.99 9.74 -21.92
CA SER A 282 18.46 9.30 -23.22
C SER A 282 16.97 8.97 -23.14
N ASN A 283 16.51 8.43 -22.00
CA ASN A 283 15.10 8.13 -21.77
C ASN A 283 14.28 9.42 -21.65
N PHE A 284 14.82 10.47 -21.07
CA PHE A 284 14.15 11.78 -21.06
C PHE A 284 14.02 12.34 -22.47
N GLY A 285 15.06 12.18 -23.31
CA GLY A 285 14.99 12.51 -24.73
C GLY A 285 13.88 11.75 -25.47
N LYS A 286 13.74 10.44 -25.22
CA LYS A 286 12.63 9.63 -25.78
C LYS A 286 11.26 10.11 -25.30
N LEU A 287 11.14 10.50 -24.03
CA LEU A 287 9.89 11.04 -23.47
C LEU A 287 9.54 12.37 -24.16
N LEU A 288 10.52 13.27 -24.34
CA LEU A 288 10.32 14.53 -25.06
C LEU A 288 9.86 14.30 -26.49
N VAL A 289 10.44 13.34 -27.22
CA VAL A 289 9.96 12.94 -28.56
C VAL A 289 8.50 12.50 -28.49
N CYS A 290 8.17 11.58 -27.58
CA CYS A 290 6.82 11.05 -27.42
C CYS A 290 5.79 12.16 -27.12
N VAL A 291 6.08 13.06 -26.18
CA VAL A 291 5.21 14.20 -25.85
C VAL A 291 5.06 15.15 -27.03
N THR A 292 6.16 15.43 -27.74
CA THR A 292 6.15 16.30 -28.91
C THR A 292 5.28 15.72 -30.03
N GLU A 293 5.38 14.43 -30.30
CA GLU A 293 4.63 13.76 -31.37
C GLU A 293 3.14 13.57 -31.01
N GLN A 294 2.84 13.16 -29.77
CA GLN A 294 1.48 12.78 -29.37
C GLN A 294 0.64 13.94 -28.87
N ILE A 295 1.24 14.85 -28.09
CA ILE A 295 0.52 15.94 -27.43
C ILE A 295 0.79 17.27 -28.13
N GLY A 296 2.00 17.46 -28.67
CA GLY A 296 2.45 18.68 -29.31
C GLY A 296 1.45 19.34 -30.28
N PRO A 297 0.76 18.61 -31.16
CA PRO A 297 -0.23 19.20 -32.07
C PRO A 297 -1.39 19.90 -31.35
N THR A 298 -1.76 19.42 -30.17
CA THR A 298 -2.92 19.89 -29.39
C THR A 298 -2.58 21.04 -28.44
N LEU A 299 -1.30 21.34 -28.24
CA LEU A 299 -0.85 22.40 -27.34
C LEU A 299 -1.10 23.79 -27.92
N ASP A 300 -1.43 24.73 -27.04
CA ASP A 300 -1.47 26.15 -27.40
C ASP A 300 -0.04 26.74 -27.50
N SER A 301 0.04 27.96 -27.99
CA SER A 301 1.32 28.63 -28.25
C SER A 301 2.17 28.80 -26.99
N ASP A 302 1.56 29.12 -25.85
CA ASP A 302 2.27 29.35 -24.60
C ASP A 302 2.85 28.06 -24.04
N VAL A 303 2.07 26.98 -24.00
CA VAL A 303 2.55 25.66 -23.55
C VAL A 303 3.55 25.06 -24.55
N LYS A 304 3.40 25.31 -25.87
CA LYS A 304 4.42 24.95 -26.87
C LYS A 304 5.76 25.63 -26.61
N ASN A 305 5.76 26.90 -26.20
CA ASN A 305 6.98 27.62 -25.85
C ASN A 305 7.65 27.06 -24.58
N LYS A 306 6.87 26.65 -23.58
CA LYS A 306 7.38 25.93 -22.40
C LYS A 306 8.02 24.60 -22.79
N LEU A 307 7.35 23.81 -23.64
CA LEU A 307 7.89 22.55 -24.17
C LEU A 307 9.19 22.78 -24.94
N PHE A 308 9.24 23.79 -25.80
CA PHE A 308 10.45 24.17 -26.52
C PHE A 308 11.60 24.51 -25.58
N SER A 309 11.32 25.23 -24.50
CA SER A 309 12.31 25.56 -23.47
C SER A 309 12.88 24.29 -22.82
N ALA A 310 12.03 23.33 -22.47
CA ALA A 310 12.47 22.02 -21.97
C ALA A 310 13.37 21.29 -22.98
N ILE A 311 13.00 21.31 -24.27
CA ILE A 311 13.80 20.71 -25.35
C ILE A 311 15.17 21.40 -25.53
N GLN A 312 15.23 22.73 -25.44
CA GLN A 312 16.50 23.46 -25.60
C GLN A 312 17.52 23.11 -24.52
N THR A 313 17.06 22.93 -23.28
CA THR A 313 17.91 22.54 -22.14
C THR A 313 18.42 21.09 -22.26
N HIS A 314 17.80 20.27 -23.12
CA HIS A 314 18.19 18.89 -23.34
C HIS A 314 19.53 18.76 -24.09
N LYS A 315 20.34 17.79 -23.64
CA LYS A 315 21.75 17.59 -24.06
C LYS A 315 22.09 16.11 -24.33
N SER A 316 21.11 15.20 -24.36
CA SER A 316 21.39 13.79 -24.69
C SER A 316 21.60 13.58 -26.20
N ILE A 317 22.01 12.36 -26.56
CA ILE A 317 22.11 11.89 -27.95
C ILE A 317 20.80 12.03 -28.75
N GLN A 318 19.65 12.11 -28.08
CA GLN A 318 18.35 12.28 -28.73
C GLN A 318 18.06 13.72 -29.14
N LYS A 319 18.90 14.72 -28.79
CA LYS A 319 18.63 16.15 -29.04
C LYS A 319 18.22 16.45 -30.49
N ALA A 320 18.96 15.92 -31.47
CA ALA A 320 18.65 16.13 -32.88
C ALA A 320 17.26 15.58 -33.26
N ARG A 321 16.90 14.41 -32.73
CA ARG A 321 15.60 13.78 -32.96
C ARG A 321 14.47 14.58 -32.30
N VAL A 322 14.66 15.02 -31.06
CA VAL A 322 13.67 15.85 -30.34
C VAL A 322 13.43 17.17 -31.09
N MET A 323 14.49 17.86 -31.52
CA MET A 323 14.38 19.09 -32.29
C MET A 323 13.64 18.89 -33.61
N LYS A 324 13.93 17.79 -34.32
CA LYS A 324 13.24 17.44 -35.57
C LYS A 324 11.74 17.20 -35.34
N ALA A 325 11.39 16.46 -34.29
CA ALA A 325 10.00 16.22 -33.92
C ALA A 325 9.25 17.52 -33.58
N PHE A 326 9.92 18.48 -32.94
CA PHE A 326 9.30 19.77 -32.62
C PHE A 326 9.11 20.64 -33.85
N GLN A 327 10.08 20.65 -34.78
CA GLN A 327 9.98 21.40 -36.03
C GLN A 327 8.81 20.93 -36.91
N SER A 328 8.47 19.63 -36.89
CA SER A 328 7.29 19.13 -37.60
C SER A 328 5.95 19.62 -37.05
N LEU A 329 5.91 20.23 -35.85
CA LEU A 329 4.68 20.84 -35.31
C LEU A 329 4.38 22.23 -35.88
N SER A 330 5.35 22.84 -36.57
CA SER A 330 5.25 24.20 -37.12
C SER A 330 4.95 24.24 -38.63
N LEU A 331 4.81 23.07 -39.25
CA LEU A 331 4.47 22.87 -40.67
C LEU A 331 2.99 22.50 -40.80
#